data_AF-S4RL08-F1
#
_entry.id   AF-S4RL08-F1
#
_cell.length_a   1.000
_cell.length_b   1.000
_cell.length_c   1.000
_cell.angle_alpha   90.00
_cell.angle_beta   90.00
_cell.angle_gamma   90.00
#
_symmetry.space_group_name_H-M   'P 1'
#
loop_
_entity.id
_entity.type
_entity.pdbx_description
1 polymer ?
#
loop_
_entity_poly.entity_id
_entity_poly.type
_entity_poly.pdbx_seq_one_letter_code
_entity_poly.pdbx_strand_id
1 'polypeptide(L)'
;WFESMNWTPMPPQRMNVTLALVTESTCPIPQAVLNITWQVATDASILHLEGAEVCVLRHQGSHSLCVRYAFSRFSSPHNPNGRPWEFYFDRFEAEPSMQYTVYIYSLPMAMSGQDDLHISAEVCMPDCRNQNMMLTSNCIKRGSLWQPMVQMSLCENKLVVNFNTSSIYSEKYHVIVQPDQGSQCGNRQRLEQRINETKVERKSVIFDIHKGLQECNLSIEIIPFFEACKNDCTRKLVNVTKCCSRGPILIIFPTSVPFEVKGIILTGVAVLLLCLLLFVVIVWRKKVAFIPPENICPGIQPGSKRPDEVRFPYHKVLLLYSMDHTLYKNVICSLASYLQGFCGFEVILDQLETKNIAQMGNMNWLQARKTEMEDPGNMIMVVCSRGVMVKWRRAMCKEGEASSRENDCLIGDMFTPALGLIANDFKNPIAARNKYIVTYFEEFSSEDDVPEILRMALQYKLMTNMRDVYFRIRGKEQCGPGIVCKVNGISEDDYHTSTTGKHLYEAINKFKMFQNSNPTWFD
;
A
#
# COMPACT_ATOMS: atom_id res chain seq x y z
N TRP A 1 27.18 -6.60 6.52
CA TRP A 1 26.63 -7.86 6.00
C TRP A 1 27.65 -8.55 5.09
N PHE A 2 28.19 -7.88 4.06
CA PHE A 2 29.23 -8.45 3.18
C PHE A 2 30.60 -8.70 3.82
N GLU A 3 30.92 -8.03 4.93
CA GLU A 3 32.13 -8.27 5.72
C GLU A 3 31.77 -8.98 7.02
N SER A 4 32.44 -10.11 7.29
CA SER A 4 32.24 -10.92 8.48
C SER A 4 32.99 -10.35 9.68
N MET A 5 32.30 -10.19 10.80
CA MET A 5 32.91 -9.87 12.09
C MET A 5 33.01 -11.13 12.96
N ASN A 6 34.13 -11.32 13.65
CA ASN A 6 34.34 -12.46 14.55
C ASN A 6 33.44 -12.44 15.79
N TRP A 7 32.88 -11.28 16.15
CA TRP A 7 32.02 -11.07 17.32
C TRP A 7 30.78 -10.30 16.91
N THR A 8 29.61 -10.86 17.20
CA THR A 8 28.30 -10.25 16.89
C THR A 8 27.57 -9.95 18.19
N PRO A 9 26.95 -8.76 18.33
CA PRO A 9 26.15 -8.42 19.49
C PRO A 9 24.87 -9.27 19.58
N MET A 10 24.32 -9.38 20.78
CA MET A 10 23.01 -10.00 21.00
C MET A 10 21.87 -9.21 20.32
N PRO A 11 20.74 -9.87 19.99
CA PRO A 11 19.58 -9.21 19.42
C PRO A 11 19.00 -8.19 20.41
N PRO A 12 18.31 -7.15 19.90
CA PRO A 12 17.60 -6.21 20.74
C PRO A 12 16.49 -6.91 21.54
N GLN A 13 16.12 -6.33 22.69
CA GLN A 13 15.17 -6.91 23.63
C GLN A 13 14.03 -5.94 23.94
N ARG A 14 12.90 -6.48 24.40
CA ARG A 14 11.76 -5.71 24.93
C ARG A 14 11.31 -4.59 23.99
N MET A 15 11.11 -4.93 22.72
CA MET A 15 10.57 -4.02 21.73
C MET A 15 9.11 -3.69 22.04
N ASN A 16 8.75 -2.42 21.89
CA ASN A 16 7.37 -1.96 21.96
C ASN A 16 7.08 -1.01 20.79
N VAL A 17 5.92 -1.15 20.17
CA VAL A 17 5.50 -0.32 19.05
C VAL A 17 4.12 0.24 19.34
N THR A 18 4.04 1.56 19.42
CA THR A 18 2.80 2.26 19.79
C THR A 18 2.52 3.42 18.83
N LEU A 19 1.27 3.86 18.78
CA LEU A 19 0.91 5.10 18.11
C LEU A 19 1.35 6.29 18.98
N ALA A 20 2.11 7.21 18.42
CA ALA A 20 2.36 8.51 19.01
C ALA A 20 1.88 9.63 18.10
N LEU A 21 1.63 10.79 18.70
CA LEU A 21 1.23 12.00 18.01
C LEU A 21 2.35 13.03 18.18
N VAL A 22 2.97 13.41 17.08
CA VAL A 22 4.03 14.42 17.06
C VAL A 22 3.45 15.72 16.52
N THR A 23 3.76 16.82 17.20
CA THR A 23 3.39 18.18 16.76
C THR A 23 4.67 18.94 16.49
N GLU A 24 4.78 19.53 15.31
CA GLU A 24 5.90 20.41 14.98
C GLU A 24 5.55 21.85 15.38
N SER A 25 6.56 22.64 15.76
CA SER A 25 6.37 24.05 16.14
C SER A 25 5.79 24.92 15.01
N THR A 26 5.90 24.46 13.77
CA THR A 26 5.45 25.15 12.55
C THR A 26 4.01 24.83 12.17
N CYS A 27 3.43 23.73 12.65
CA CYS A 27 2.05 23.32 12.32
C CYS A 27 1.35 22.69 13.54
N PRO A 28 0.26 23.27 14.04
CA PRO A 28 -0.44 22.78 15.23
C PRO A 28 -1.25 21.49 15.00
N ILE A 29 -1.21 20.92 13.79
CA ILE A 29 -1.94 19.69 13.46
C ILE A 29 -1.04 18.48 13.79
N PRO A 30 -1.48 17.56 14.67
CA PRO A 30 -0.68 16.40 15.04
C PRO A 30 -0.52 15.44 13.86
N GLN A 31 0.68 14.89 13.72
CA GLN A 31 0.99 13.80 12.81
C GLN A 31 1.00 12.48 13.59
N ALA A 32 0.38 11.46 13.02
CA ALA A 32 0.46 10.10 13.56
C ALA A 32 1.78 9.48 13.15
N VAL A 33 2.52 8.97 14.13
CA VAL A 33 3.79 8.27 13.90
C VAL A 33 3.87 6.97 14.69
N LEU A 34 4.68 6.03 14.20
CA LEU A 34 5.05 4.86 14.98
C LEU A 34 6.12 5.25 16.00
N ASN A 35 5.81 5.09 17.28
CA ASN A 35 6.77 5.18 18.37
C ASN A 35 7.27 3.78 18.70
N ILE A 36 8.49 3.50 18.25
CA ILE A 36 9.18 2.23 18.38
C ILE A 36 10.24 2.39 19.45
N THR A 37 10.15 1.63 20.53
CA THR A 37 11.17 1.61 21.59
C THR A 37 11.76 0.22 21.73
N TRP A 38 13.03 0.14 22.09
CA TRP A 38 13.70 -1.14 22.36
C TRP A 38 14.83 -0.97 23.36
N GLN A 39 15.19 -2.08 24.01
CA GLN A 39 16.31 -2.17 24.94
C GLN A 39 17.44 -2.98 24.33
N VAL A 40 18.67 -2.66 24.70
CA VAL A 40 19.85 -3.44 24.33
C VAL A 40 20.16 -4.43 25.44
N ALA A 41 20.65 -5.62 25.06
CA ALA A 41 21.09 -6.64 26.01
C ALA A 41 22.20 -6.10 26.93
N THR A 42 22.16 -6.47 28.21
CA THR A 42 23.11 -6.01 29.24
C THR A 42 24.30 -6.96 29.45
N ASP A 43 24.52 -7.88 28.53
CA ASP A 43 25.62 -8.83 28.57
C ASP A 43 26.92 -8.23 28.00
N ALA A 44 28.00 -9.03 27.97
CA ALA A 44 29.29 -8.56 27.46
C ALA A 44 29.28 -8.23 25.95
N SER A 45 28.26 -8.68 25.20
CA SER A 45 28.14 -8.48 23.75
C SER A 45 27.95 -7.01 23.38
N ILE A 46 27.42 -6.18 24.29
CA ILE A 46 27.21 -4.74 24.07
C ILE A 46 28.51 -3.98 23.80
N LEU A 47 29.66 -4.48 24.25
CA LEU A 47 30.98 -3.89 23.96
C LEU A 47 31.33 -3.93 22.47
N HIS A 48 30.70 -4.85 21.72
CA HIS A 48 30.85 -5.03 20.27
C HIS A 48 29.65 -4.49 19.48
N LEU A 49 28.67 -3.86 20.15
CA LEU A 49 27.52 -3.24 19.50
C LEU A 49 27.93 -1.90 18.87
N GLU A 50 27.92 -1.84 17.54
CA GLU A 50 28.27 -0.64 16.77
C GLU A 50 27.02 0.20 16.42
N GLY A 51 25.84 -0.40 16.46
CA GLY A 51 24.63 0.27 16.00
C GLY A 51 23.40 -0.61 16.05
N ALA A 52 22.30 -0.06 15.57
CA ALA A 52 21.06 -0.80 15.32
C ALA A 52 20.43 -0.34 14.01
N GLU A 53 19.77 -1.25 13.30
CA GLU A 53 19.00 -0.93 12.11
C GLU A 53 17.52 -1.21 12.37
N VAL A 54 16.69 -0.18 12.27
CA VAL A 54 15.23 -0.25 12.47
C VAL A 54 14.57 -0.18 11.11
N CYS A 55 13.89 -1.26 10.72
CA CYS A 55 13.16 -1.35 9.46
C CYS A 55 11.66 -1.45 9.71
N VAL A 56 10.88 -0.53 9.14
CA VAL A 56 9.43 -0.55 9.18
C VAL A 56 8.91 -0.95 7.80
N LEU A 57 8.02 -1.93 7.74
CA LEU A 57 7.44 -2.45 6.51
C LEU A 57 5.92 -2.28 6.54
N ARG A 58 5.36 -1.55 5.56
CA ARG A 58 3.92 -1.37 5.38
C ARG A 58 3.34 -2.51 4.53
N HIS A 59 2.31 -3.20 5.03
CA HIS A 59 1.72 -4.36 4.33
C HIS A 59 1.01 -4.00 3.02
N GLN A 60 0.33 -2.84 2.93
CA GLN A 60 -0.28 -2.38 1.68
C GLN A 60 0.64 -1.42 0.95
N GLY A 61 0.85 -1.63 -0.35
CA GLY A 61 1.68 -0.75 -1.19
C GLY A 61 3.18 -0.78 -0.87
N SER A 62 3.68 -1.86 -0.25
CA SER A 62 5.09 -2.24 -0.06
C SER A 62 6.08 -1.09 0.17
N HIS A 63 5.72 -0.13 1.04
CA HIS A 63 6.62 0.94 1.45
C HIS A 63 7.41 0.45 2.66
N SER A 64 8.74 0.42 2.55
CA SER A 64 9.63 0.12 3.67
C SER A 64 10.59 1.28 3.90
N LEU A 65 10.86 1.56 5.17
CA LEU A 65 11.85 2.54 5.60
C LEU A 65 12.79 1.85 6.58
N CYS A 66 14.10 1.93 6.31
CA CYS A 66 15.12 1.47 7.25
C CYS A 66 15.95 2.66 7.72
N VAL A 67 16.15 2.77 9.03
CA VAL A 67 16.98 3.79 9.66
C VAL A 67 18.08 3.12 10.46
N ARG A 68 19.31 3.57 10.25
CA ARG A 68 20.49 3.03 10.92
C ARG A 68 20.99 4.00 11.99
N TYR A 69 21.08 3.50 13.21
CA TYR A 69 21.72 4.14 14.34
C TYR A 69 23.18 3.72 14.37
N ALA A 70 24.08 4.68 14.46
CA ALA A 70 25.50 4.45 14.75
C ALA A 70 25.75 4.84 16.19
N PHE A 71 26.17 3.88 17.02
CA PHE A 71 26.47 4.11 18.42
C PHE A 71 27.96 4.41 18.60
N SER A 72 28.26 5.36 19.48
CA SER A 72 29.61 5.46 20.05
C SER A 72 29.86 4.25 20.96
N ARG A 73 31.12 3.84 21.11
CA ARG A 73 31.50 2.69 21.96
C ARG A 73 30.90 2.80 23.37
N PHE A 74 30.20 1.76 23.79
CA PHE A 74 29.67 1.66 25.15
C PHE A 74 30.80 1.38 26.14
N SER A 75 30.85 2.17 27.21
CA SER A 75 31.80 1.95 28.32
C SER A 75 31.23 1.05 29.43
N SER A 76 29.92 0.81 29.42
CA SER A 76 29.20 0.01 30.42
C SER A 76 27.96 -0.64 29.79
N PRO A 77 27.59 -1.88 30.21
CA PRO A 77 26.35 -2.52 29.78
C PRO A 77 25.07 -1.82 30.25
N HIS A 78 25.19 -0.94 31.24
CA HIS A 78 24.09 -0.16 31.78
C HIS A 78 24.32 1.33 31.53
N ASN A 79 23.23 2.07 31.41
CA ASN A 79 23.26 3.52 31.33
C ASN A 79 23.72 4.15 32.67
N PRO A 80 24.00 5.47 32.73
CA PRO A 80 24.45 6.14 33.94
C PRO A 80 23.51 6.01 35.16
N ASN A 81 22.24 5.65 34.93
CA ASN A 81 21.23 5.44 35.96
C ASN A 81 21.13 3.97 36.42
N GLY A 82 22.04 3.10 35.97
CA GLY A 82 22.05 1.67 36.32
C GLY A 82 20.95 0.85 35.65
N ARG A 83 20.29 1.37 34.60
CA ARG A 83 19.25 0.65 33.83
C ARG A 83 19.81 0.17 32.48
N PRO A 84 19.18 -0.84 31.84
CA PRO A 84 19.50 -1.18 30.45
C PRO A 84 19.41 0.03 29.53
N TRP A 85 20.25 0.07 28.50
CA TRP A 85 20.16 1.11 27.46
C TRP A 85 18.86 0.96 26.69
N GLU A 86 18.14 2.06 26.52
CA GLU A 86 16.86 2.12 25.81
C GLU A 86 16.95 3.18 24.71
N PHE A 87 16.44 2.82 23.54
CA PHE A 87 16.44 3.65 22.34
C PHE A 87 15.02 3.74 21.79
N TYR A 88 14.77 4.80 21.02
CA TYR A 88 13.48 5.03 20.39
C TYR A 88 13.61 5.61 18.98
N PHE A 89 12.58 5.36 18.18
CA PHE A 89 12.37 5.91 16.85
C PHE A 89 10.90 6.30 16.68
N ASP A 90 10.65 7.57 16.37
CA ASP A 90 9.31 8.20 16.41
C ASP A 90 9.00 9.04 15.15
N ARG A 91 9.66 8.76 14.02
CA ARG A 91 9.54 9.58 12.79
C ARG A 91 8.88 8.89 11.60
N PHE A 92 8.47 7.63 11.74
CA PHE A 92 7.76 6.95 10.66
C PHE A 92 6.29 7.36 10.66
N GLU A 93 5.83 8.00 9.59
CA GLU A 93 4.44 8.44 9.44
C GLU A 93 3.47 7.24 9.36
N ALA A 94 2.48 7.23 10.23
CA ALA A 94 1.52 6.15 10.37
C ALA A 94 0.17 6.50 9.71
N GLU A 95 -0.24 5.69 8.72
CA GLU A 95 -1.55 5.78 8.08
C GLU A 95 -2.67 5.06 8.86
N PRO A 96 -3.91 5.59 8.81
CA PRO A 96 -5.07 4.97 9.44
C PRO A 96 -5.42 3.62 8.82
N SER A 97 -5.85 2.67 9.66
CA SER A 97 -6.26 1.31 9.26
C SER A 97 -5.19 0.51 8.50
N MET A 98 -3.91 0.85 8.71
CA MET A 98 -2.78 0.23 8.05
C MET A 98 -2.03 -0.71 9.00
N GLN A 99 -1.52 -1.82 8.47
CA GLN A 99 -0.70 -2.77 9.22
C GLN A 99 0.78 -2.59 8.88
N TYR A 100 1.62 -2.61 9.92
CA TYR A 100 3.07 -2.46 9.85
C TYR A 100 3.76 -3.61 10.56
N THR A 101 4.90 -4.03 10.01
CA THR A 101 5.84 -4.94 10.66
C THR A 101 7.14 -4.20 10.87
N VAL A 102 7.60 -4.18 12.11
CA VAL A 102 8.84 -3.49 12.48
C VAL A 102 9.88 -4.55 12.84
N TYR A 103 11.08 -4.40 12.29
CA TYR A 103 12.25 -5.24 12.55
C TYR A 103 13.36 -4.38 13.14
N ILE A 104 14.05 -4.90 14.15
CA ILE A 104 15.24 -4.26 14.71
C ILE A 104 16.40 -5.25 14.72
N TYR A 105 17.49 -4.85 14.07
CA TYR A 105 18.72 -5.61 13.97
C TYR A 105 19.82 -4.94 14.80
N SER A 106 20.59 -5.73 15.52
CA SER A 106 21.85 -5.26 16.12
C SER A 106 22.96 -5.27 15.07
N LEU A 107 23.86 -4.29 15.12
CA LEU A 107 24.99 -4.17 14.20
C LEU A 107 26.32 -4.38 14.93
N PRO A 108 27.26 -5.18 14.37
CA PRO A 108 27.17 -5.90 13.10
C PRO A 108 26.20 -7.09 13.12
N MET A 109 25.53 -7.36 12.00
CA MET A 109 24.61 -8.50 11.85
C MET A 109 25.37 -9.84 11.87
N ALA A 110 24.71 -10.90 12.36
CA ALA A 110 25.24 -12.26 12.34
C ALA A 110 25.45 -12.80 10.90
N MET A 111 26.31 -13.82 10.77
CA MET A 111 26.61 -14.45 9.47
C MET A 111 25.40 -15.20 8.90
N SER A 112 25.27 -15.20 7.57
CA SER A 112 24.27 -16.00 6.85
C SER A 112 24.37 -17.48 7.21
N GLY A 113 23.31 -18.04 7.81
CA GLY A 113 23.24 -19.45 8.21
C GLY A 113 23.21 -19.69 9.73
N GLN A 114 23.45 -18.67 10.55
CA GLN A 114 23.06 -18.64 11.97
C GLN A 114 21.68 -17.99 12.09
N ASP A 115 20.86 -18.43 13.06
CA ASP A 115 19.53 -17.89 13.32
C ASP A 115 19.55 -16.35 13.26
N ASP A 116 18.70 -15.75 12.44
CA ASP A 116 18.64 -14.29 12.26
C ASP A 116 18.30 -13.61 13.60
N LEU A 117 19.33 -13.17 14.33
CA LEU A 117 19.18 -12.54 15.64
C LEU A 117 18.60 -11.12 15.48
N HIS A 118 17.28 -11.05 15.43
CA HIS A 118 16.51 -9.81 15.37
C HIS A 118 15.28 -9.91 16.27
N ILE A 119 14.67 -8.77 16.56
CA ILE A 119 13.35 -8.70 17.19
C ILE A 119 12.38 -8.06 16.20
N SER A 120 11.15 -8.58 16.16
CA SER A 120 10.10 -8.06 15.31
C SER A 120 8.78 -7.91 16.07
N ALA A 121 7.96 -6.98 15.62
CA ALA A 121 6.59 -6.80 16.10
C ALA A 121 5.68 -6.35 14.96
N GLU A 122 4.46 -6.89 14.94
CA GLU A 122 3.40 -6.44 14.06
C GLU A 122 2.47 -5.49 14.82
N VAL A 123 2.06 -4.40 14.16
CA VAL A 123 1.15 -3.41 14.73
C VAL A 123 0.12 -2.95 13.70
N CYS A 124 -1.13 -2.83 14.15
CA CYS A 124 -2.22 -2.29 13.33
C CYS A 124 -2.58 -0.89 13.82
N MET A 125 -2.54 0.08 12.92
CA MET A 125 -2.95 1.45 13.23
C MET A 125 -4.48 1.55 13.29
N PRO A 126 -5.03 2.29 14.28
CA PRO A 126 -6.46 2.48 14.38
C PRO A 126 -7.01 3.29 13.19
N ASP A 127 -8.31 3.18 12.97
CA ASP A 127 -9.01 3.97 11.96
C ASP A 127 -9.21 5.43 12.40
N CYS A 128 -9.74 6.26 11.51
CA CYS A 128 -10.03 7.66 11.80
C CYS A 128 -11.20 7.90 12.77
N ARG A 129 -11.84 6.85 13.31
CA ARG A 129 -12.87 6.96 14.36
C ARG A 129 -12.25 6.94 15.75
N ASN A 130 -11.02 6.46 15.86
CA ASN A 130 -10.27 6.49 17.11
C ASN A 130 -9.96 7.95 17.52
N GLN A 131 -10.12 8.26 18.82
CA GLN A 131 -9.96 9.62 19.35
C GLN A 131 -8.56 10.21 19.08
N ASN A 132 -7.51 9.38 19.13
CA ASN A 132 -6.14 9.82 18.90
C ASN A 132 -5.84 10.01 17.41
N MET A 133 -6.48 9.24 16.53
CA MET A 133 -6.28 9.35 15.07
C MET A 133 -7.16 10.41 14.42
N MET A 134 -8.36 10.67 14.97
CA MET A 134 -9.36 11.55 14.35
C MET A 134 -8.83 12.97 14.08
N LEU A 135 -7.94 13.48 14.92
CA LEU A 135 -7.36 14.83 14.82
C LEU A 135 -6.08 14.90 13.97
N THR A 136 -5.64 13.78 13.40
CA THR A 136 -4.40 13.73 12.62
C THR A 136 -4.60 14.29 11.21
N SER A 137 -3.53 14.83 10.62
CA SER A 137 -3.54 15.39 9.26
C SER A 137 -4.18 14.46 8.23
N ASN A 138 -3.79 13.17 8.22
CA ASN A 138 -4.29 12.16 7.28
C ASN A 138 -5.78 11.87 7.47
N CYS A 139 -6.27 11.86 8.71
CA CYS A 139 -7.68 11.65 8.99
C CYS A 139 -8.53 12.88 8.69
N ILE A 140 -8.04 14.09 9.00
CA ILE A 140 -8.73 15.35 8.70
C ILE A 140 -8.93 15.50 7.19
N LYS A 141 -7.90 15.23 6.39
CA LYS A 141 -7.99 15.23 4.91
C LYS A 141 -8.97 14.21 4.35
N ARG A 142 -9.25 13.13 5.09
CA ARG A 142 -10.29 12.12 4.77
C ARG A 142 -11.68 12.49 5.32
N GLY A 143 -11.82 13.63 5.99
CA GLY A 143 -13.07 14.13 6.53
C GLY A 143 -13.46 13.55 7.89
N SER A 144 -12.50 13.13 8.72
CA SER A 144 -12.77 12.60 10.07
C SER A 144 -13.61 13.54 10.94
N LEU A 145 -13.38 14.86 10.83
CA LEU A 145 -14.09 15.90 11.58
C LEU A 145 -15.43 16.32 10.95
N TRP A 146 -15.74 15.83 9.74
CA TRP A 146 -16.96 16.23 9.07
C TRP A 146 -18.18 15.53 9.68
N GLN A 147 -19.08 16.36 10.21
CA GLN A 147 -20.35 15.94 10.77
C GLN A 147 -21.51 16.47 9.90
N PRO A 148 -22.11 15.64 9.02
CA PRO A 148 -23.13 16.11 8.10
C PRO A 148 -24.47 16.47 8.75
N MET A 149 -24.73 16.03 10.00
CA MET A 149 -26.02 16.27 10.69
C MET A 149 -27.24 16.07 9.78
N VAL A 150 -27.30 14.87 9.19
CA VAL A 150 -28.30 14.54 8.17
C VAL A 150 -29.69 14.55 8.80
N GLN A 151 -30.60 15.27 8.16
CA GLN A 151 -32.02 15.30 8.47
C GLN A 151 -32.81 14.94 7.23
N MET A 152 -33.97 14.35 7.44
CA MET A 152 -34.85 13.92 6.37
C MET A 152 -36.27 14.35 6.69
N SER A 153 -36.97 14.90 5.70
CA SER A 153 -38.39 15.19 5.80
C SER A 153 -39.10 14.66 4.56
N LEU A 154 -40.13 13.85 4.76
CA LEU A 154 -41.02 13.38 3.70
C LEU A 154 -42.31 14.19 3.74
N CYS A 155 -42.58 14.95 2.69
CA CYS A 155 -43.80 15.73 2.54
C CYS A 155 -44.50 15.30 1.25
N GLU A 156 -45.68 14.70 1.38
CA GLU A 156 -46.45 14.16 0.25
C GLU A 156 -45.63 13.14 -0.57
N ASN A 157 -45.20 13.52 -1.78
CA ASN A 157 -44.39 12.69 -2.68
C ASN A 157 -42.96 13.20 -2.81
N LYS A 158 -42.51 14.13 -1.96
CA LYS A 158 -41.16 14.70 -2.00
C LYS A 158 -40.39 14.38 -0.74
N LEU A 159 -39.23 13.76 -0.92
CA LEU A 159 -38.27 13.53 0.14
C LEU A 159 -37.18 14.58 0.08
N VAL A 160 -37.03 15.31 1.17
CA VAL A 160 -35.98 16.33 1.31
C VAL A 160 -34.93 15.80 2.28
N VAL A 161 -33.69 15.70 1.79
CA VAL A 161 -32.51 15.31 2.58
C VAL A 161 -31.67 16.56 2.81
N ASN A 162 -31.49 16.92 4.09
CA ASN A 162 -30.73 18.09 4.53
C ASN A 162 -29.43 17.65 5.19
N PHE A 163 -28.30 18.19 4.78
CA PHE A 163 -27.01 17.90 5.40
C PHE A 163 -26.04 19.08 5.30
N ASN A 164 -25.08 19.15 6.21
CA ASN A 164 -24.00 20.15 6.18
C ASN A 164 -22.87 19.67 5.27
N THR A 165 -22.43 20.51 4.33
CA THR A 165 -21.26 20.26 3.49
C THR A 165 -19.96 20.63 4.21
N SER A 166 -18.82 20.23 3.64
CA SER A 166 -17.47 20.52 4.13
C SER A 166 -16.60 21.00 2.97
N SER A 167 -16.51 22.32 2.79
CA SER A 167 -15.76 22.91 1.68
C SER A 167 -14.24 22.88 1.84
N ILE A 168 -13.71 22.39 2.98
CA ILE A 168 -12.26 22.46 3.25
C ILE A 168 -11.51 21.38 2.46
N TYR A 169 -12.11 20.20 2.27
CA TYR A 169 -11.42 19.07 1.63
C TYR A 169 -12.30 18.27 0.63
N SER A 170 -13.59 18.57 0.48
CA SER A 170 -14.50 17.86 -0.44
C SER A 170 -15.49 18.82 -1.10
N GLU A 171 -15.44 18.89 -2.43
CA GLU A 171 -16.38 19.71 -3.22
C GLU A 171 -17.54 18.89 -3.81
N LYS A 172 -17.47 17.56 -3.70
CA LYS A 172 -18.44 16.66 -4.34
C LYS A 172 -19.08 15.75 -3.32
N TYR A 173 -20.38 15.52 -3.48
CA TYR A 173 -21.19 14.65 -2.63
C TYR A 173 -22.10 13.80 -3.51
N HIS A 174 -22.29 12.55 -3.11
CA HIS A 174 -23.25 11.65 -3.73
C HIS A 174 -24.24 11.21 -2.66
N VAL A 175 -25.51 11.60 -2.85
CA VAL A 175 -26.60 11.29 -1.93
C VAL A 175 -27.41 10.18 -2.54
N ILE A 176 -27.52 9.07 -1.81
CA ILE A 176 -28.23 7.87 -2.21
C ILE A 176 -29.34 7.61 -1.20
N VAL A 177 -30.54 7.36 -1.71
CA VAL A 177 -31.69 6.93 -0.93
C VAL A 177 -32.10 5.55 -1.41
N GLN A 178 -32.15 4.59 -0.50
CA GLN A 178 -32.53 3.22 -0.81
C GLN A 178 -33.36 2.60 0.32
N PRO A 179 -34.26 1.64 0.01
CA PRO A 179 -34.99 0.89 1.02
C PRO A 179 -34.02 0.13 1.95
N ASP A 180 -34.36 0.05 3.23
CA ASP A 180 -33.56 -0.66 4.22
C ASP A 180 -33.47 -2.17 3.92
N GLN A 181 -32.33 -2.78 4.26
CA GLN A 181 -32.03 -4.20 4.00
C GLN A 181 -32.89 -5.08 4.91
N GLY A 182 -34.09 -5.42 4.44
CA GLY A 182 -35.09 -6.19 5.18
C GLY A 182 -36.54 -5.78 4.88
N SER A 183 -36.74 -4.64 4.22
CA SER A 183 -38.06 -4.17 3.82
C SER A 183 -38.56 -4.91 2.55
N GLN A 184 -39.76 -5.51 2.61
CA GLN A 184 -40.44 -6.12 1.45
C GLN A 184 -41.07 -5.04 0.57
N CYS A 185 -40.25 -4.14 0.04
CA CYS A 185 -40.69 -3.07 -0.83
C CYS A 185 -40.54 -3.47 -2.29
N GLY A 186 -41.64 -3.45 -3.04
CA GLY A 186 -41.66 -3.72 -4.48
C GLY A 186 -40.73 -2.77 -5.26
N ASN A 187 -40.10 -3.27 -6.33
CA ASN A 187 -39.04 -2.65 -7.13
C ASN A 187 -38.08 -1.72 -6.36
N ARG A 188 -36.90 -2.26 -6.04
CA ARG A 188 -35.75 -1.60 -5.36
C ARG A 188 -35.16 -0.43 -6.17
N GLN A 189 -35.95 0.58 -6.48
CA GLN A 189 -35.47 1.74 -7.21
C GLN A 189 -34.63 2.60 -6.27
N ARG A 190 -33.32 2.60 -6.53
CA ARG A 190 -32.34 3.45 -5.86
C ARG A 190 -32.47 4.86 -6.43
N LEU A 191 -32.63 5.84 -5.55
CA LEU A 191 -32.61 7.26 -5.93
C LEU A 191 -31.22 7.78 -5.62
N GLU A 192 -30.63 8.50 -6.57
CA GLU A 192 -29.27 9.01 -6.43
C GLU A 192 -29.12 10.40 -7.06
N GLN A 193 -28.37 11.27 -6.39
CA GLN A 193 -28.06 12.59 -6.89
C GLN A 193 -26.63 12.99 -6.52
N ARG A 194 -25.89 13.50 -7.50
CA ARG A 194 -24.56 14.07 -7.31
C ARG A 194 -24.65 15.58 -7.17
N ILE A 195 -23.93 16.12 -6.21
CA ILE A 195 -23.95 17.52 -5.83
C ILE A 195 -22.52 18.01 -5.80
N ASN A 196 -22.28 19.17 -6.39
CA ASN A 196 -21.03 19.90 -6.24
C ASN A 196 -21.32 21.12 -5.37
N GLU A 197 -20.58 21.28 -4.29
CA GLU A 197 -20.72 22.41 -3.37
C GLU A 197 -19.36 22.86 -2.86
N THR A 198 -19.06 24.15 -3.03
CA THR A 198 -17.77 24.76 -2.68
C THR A 198 -17.86 25.61 -1.41
N LYS A 199 -19.04 25.73 -0.80
CA LYS A 199 -19.25 26.47 0.46
C LYS A 199 -19.59 25.52 1.61
N VAL A 200 -19.18 25.87 2.83
CA VAL A 200 -19.69 25.21 4.06
C VAL A 200 -21.10 25.74 4.31
N GLU A 201 -22.12 25.02 3.85
CA GLU A 201 -23.52 25.40 4.05
C GLU A 201 -24.41 24.17 4.27
N ARG A 202 -25.65 24.42 4.70
CA ARG A 202 -26.66 23.38 4.84
C ARG A 202 -27.35 23.18 3.49
N LYS A 203 -27.16 22.02 2.88
CA LYS A 203 -27.72 21.68 1.57
C LYS A 203 -28.95 20.81 1.67
N SER A 204 -29.94 21.10 0.83
CA SER A 204 -31.18 20.34 0.67
C SER A 204 -31.22 19.65 -0.68
N VAL A 205 -31.53 18.36 -0.68
CA VAL A 205 -31.64 17.51 -1.87
C VAL A 205 -33.05 16.96 -1.92
N ILE A 206 -33.74 17.16 -3.03
CA ILE A 206 -35.16 16.80 -3.14
C ILE A 206 -35.28 15.65 -4.13
N PHE A 207 -35.90 14.56 -3.67
CA PHE A 207 -36.22 13.41 -4.49
C PHE A 207 -37.73 13.26 -4.61
N ASP A 208 -38.21 13.03 -5.83
CA ASP A 208 -39.59 12.62 -6.06
C ASP A 208 -39.74 11.12 -5.79
N ILE A 209 -40.66 10.76 -4.90
CA ILE A 209 -40.85 9.40 -4.41
C ILE A 209 -42.23 8.86 -4.81
N HIS A 210 -42.23 7.67 -5.41
CA HIS A 210 -43.45 6.92 -5.73
C HIS A 210 -44.14 6.36 -4.47
N LYS A 211 -45.47 6.19 -4.52
CA LYS A 211 -46.28 5.68 -3.40
C LYS A 211 -45.73 4.40 -2.75
N GLY A 212 -45.18 3.48 -3.53
CA GLY A 212 -44.60 2.23 -3.02
C GLY A 212 -43.37 2.43 -2.12
N LEU A 213 -42.53 3.45 -2.36
CA LEU A 213 -41.38 3.77 -1.50
C LEU A 213 -41.76 4.58 -0.26
N GLN A 214 -42.92 5.25 -0.25
CA GLN A 214 -43.42 6.00 0.92
C GLN A 214 -43.77 5.08 2.08
N GLU A 215 -44.10 3.83 1.79
CA GLU A 215 -44.46 2.82 2.78
C GLU A 215 -43.23 2.12 3.39
N CYS A 216 -42.05 2.36 2.84
CA CYS A 216 -40.80 1.71 3.25
C CYS A 216 -40.03 2.46 4.34
N ASN A 217 -39.19 1.72 5.07
CA ASN A 217 -38.08 2.31 5.82
C ASN A 217 -36.97 2.65 4.83
N LEU A 218 -36.53 3.91 4.86
CA LEU A 218 -35.51 4.41 3.94
C LEU A 218 -34.19 4.57 4.70
N SER A 219 -33.11 4.20 4.03
CA SER A 219 -31.74 4.48 4.45
C SER A 219 -31.16 5.55 3.53
N ILE A 220 -30.50 6.53 4.14
CA ILE A 220 -29.79 7.58 3.43
C ILE A 220 -28.30 7.33 3.59
N GLU A 221 -27.62 7.34 2.45
CA GLU A 221 -26.18 7.23 2.39
C GLU A 221 -25.62 8.49 1.72
N ILE A 222 -24.76 9.20 2.44
CA ILE A 222 -24.03 10.34 1.90
C ILE A 222 -22.57 9.96 1.74
N ILE A 223 -22.08 10.04 0.50
CA ILE A 223 -20.70 9.74 0.13
C ILE A 223 -20.00 11.06 -0.24
N PRO A 224 -19.08 11.56 0.60
CA PRO A 224 -18.22 12.68 0.23
C PRO A 224 -17.09 12.21 -0.67
N PHE A 225 -16.46 13.12 -1.42
CA PHE A 225 -15.29 12.82 -2.24
C PHE A 225 -14.12 13.71 -1.82
N PHE A 226 -13.60 13.46 -0.62
CA PHE A 226 -12.43 14.18 -0.14
C PHE A 226 -11.18 13.83 -0.96
N GLU A 227 -10.26 14.78 -1.13
CA GLU A 227 -9.06 14.61 -1.96
C GLU A 227 -8.26 13.35 -1.62
N ALA A 228 -8.14 13.02 -0.32
CA ALA A 228 -7.33 11.90 0.17
C ALA A 228 -7.97 10.51 -0.05
N CYS A 229 -9.31 10.41 -0.12
CA CYS A 229 -10.01 9.12 -0.27
C CYS A 229 -10.77 8.98 -1.60
N LYS A 230 -11.02 10.08 -2.32
CA LYS A 230 -11.73 10.12 -3.60
C LYS A 230 -13.04 9.33 -3.56
N ASN A 231 -13.07 8.13 -4.15
CA ASN A 231 -14.27 7.29 -4.21
C ASN A 231 -14.46 6.38 -2.99
N ASP A 232 -13.43 6.26 -2.13
CA ASP A 232 -13.38 5.34 -0.99
C ASP A 232 -13.56 6.05 0.36
N CYS A 233 -14.21 7.20 0.36
CA CYS A 233 -14.47 7.94 1.58
C CYS A 233 -15.55 7.25 2.43
N THR A 234 -15.43 7.39 3.76
CA THR A 234 -16.38 6.77 4.69
C THR A 234 -17.80 7.30 4.44
N ARG A 235 -18.69 6.38 4.08
CA ARG A 235 -20.11 6.63 3.84
C ARG A 235 -20.80 6.95 5.17
N LYS A 236 -21.62 7.99 5.20
CA LYS A 236 -22.43 8.34 6.37
C LYS A 236 -23.83 7.78 6.16
N LEU A 237 -24.11 6.67 6.86
CA LEU A 237 -25.41 6.02 6.88
C LEU A 237 -26.25 6.63 8.00
N VAL A 238 -27.48 7.01 7.65
CA VAL A 238 -28.50 7.36 8.64
C VAL A 238 -29.76 6.55 8.36
N ASN A 239 -30.14 5.72 9.33
CA ASN A 239 -31.41 5.01 9.32
C ASN A 239 -32.46 5.97 9.86
N VAL A 240 -33.53 6.18 9.12
CA VAL A 240 -34.53 7.18 9.49
C VAL A 240 -35.90 6.56 9.71
N THR A 241 -36.53 6.93 10.82
CA THR A 241 -37.94 6.69 11.12
C THR A 241 -38.79 7.82 10.53
N LYS A 242 -39.87 7.47 9.82
CA LYS A 242 -40.72 8.44 9.11
C LYS A 242 -41.25 9.55 10.03
N CYS A 243 -41.18 10.80 9.58
CA CYS A 243 -41.99 11.89 10.13
C CYS A 243 -43.17 12.15 9.19
N CYS A 244 -44.39 11.83 9.64
CA CYS A 244 -45.61 12.39 9.09
C CYS A 244 -46.19 13.38 10.11
N SER A 245 -45.97 14.68 9.90
CA SER A 245 -46.82 15.71 10.51
C SER A 245 -47.90 16.08 9.52
N ARG A 246 -49.12 15.56 9.72
CA ARG A 246 -50.34 16.17 9.15
C ARG A 246 -51.02 16.97 10.24
N GLY A 247 -50.86 18.30 10.18
CA GLY A 247 -51.77 19.31 10.74
C GLY A 247 -51.94 19.42 12.27
N PRO A 248 -52.46 20.55 12.77
CA PRO A 248 -52.59 20.82 14.19
C PRO A 248 -53.71 19.95 14.78
N ILE A 249 -53.38 19.14 15.79
CA ILE A 249 -54.41 18.53 16.62
C ILE A 249 -54.99 19.65 17.48
N LEU A 250 -56.19 20.10 17.13
CA LEU A 250 -57.09 20.77 18.07
C LEU A 250 -57.24 19.83 19.28
N ILE A 251 -56.65 20.23 20.40
CA ILE A 251 -56.82 19.56 21.68
C ILE A 251 -58.27 19.81 22.10
N ILE A 252 -59.17 18.90 21.71
CA ILE A 252 -60.46 18.77 22.35
C ILE A 252 -60.18 18.02 23.65
N PHE A 253 -60.31 18.72 24.77
CA PHE A 253 -60.36 18.10 26.09
C PHE A 253 -61.72 17.40 26.25
N PRO A 254 -61.79 16.08 26.49
CA PRO A 254 -62.87 15.50 27.26
C PRO A 254 -62.41 15.38 28.71
N THR A 255 -63.08 16.18 29.52
CA THR A 255 -63.14 16.10 30.97
C THR A 255 -63.53 14.70 31.47
N SER A 256 -63.09 14.45 32.70
CA SER A 256 -63.56 13.44 33.67
C SER A 256 -63.06 12.01 33.50
N VAL A 257 -62.20 11.61 34.44
CA VAL A 257 -62.48 10.44 35.30
C VAL A 257 -62.04 10.73 36.74
N PRO A 258 -62.77 10.20 37.74
CA PRO A 258 -62.58 10.54 39.16
C PRO A 258 -61.75 9.49 39.92
N PHE A 259 -61.24 9.95 41.07
CA PHE A 259 -61.05 9.22 42.33
C PHE A 259 -59.78 8.36 42.60
N GLU A 260 -59.24 8.61 43.81
CA GLU A 260 -58.46 7.74 44.71
C GLU A 260 -56.99 7.47 44.40
N VAL A 261 -56.18 8.51 44.62
CA VAL A 261 -54.73 8.44 44.80
C VAL A 261 -54.42 8.26 46.29
N LYS A 262 -54.06 7.05 46.73
CA LYS A 262 -53.26 6.86 47.97
C LYS A 262 -52.53 5.52 48.17
N GLY A 263 -52.37 4.69 47.13
CA GLY A 263 -51.62 3.42 47.21
C GLY A 263 -50.37 3.28 46.32
N ILE A 264 -50.18 4.16 45.34
CA ILE A 264 -49.20 3.93 44.23
C ILE A 264 -47.86 4.63 44.46
N ILE A 265 -47.80 5.66 45.31
CA ILE A 265 -46.58 6.45 45.54
C ILE A 265 -45.59 5.72 46.45
N LEU A 266 -46.05 4.90 47.41
CA LEU A 266 -45.16 4.17 48.32
C LEU A 266 -44.46 2.96 47.65
N THR A 267 -45.14 2.27 46.74
CA THR A 267 -44.58 1.11 46.03
C THR A 267 -43.57 1.52 44.96
N GLY A 268 -43.80 2.64 44.28
CA GLY A 268 -42.88 3.20 43.29
C GLY A 268 -41.53 3.61 43.89
N VAL A 269 -41.52 4.22 45.07
CA VAL A 269 -40.29 4.69 45.74
C VAL A 269 -39.46 3.51 46.27
N ALA A 270 -40.11 2.45 46.77
CA ALA A 270 -39.42 1.25 47.23
C ALA A 270 -38.71 0.51 46.07
N VAL A 271 -39.35 0.42 44.90
CA VAL A 271 -38.75 -0.19 43.70
C VAL A 271 -37.57 0.62 43.19
N LEU A 272 -37.67 1.95 43.19
CA LEU A 272 -36.61 2.85 42.73
C LEU A 272 -35.35 2.76 43.62
N LEU A 273 -35.55 2.67 44.94
CA LEU A 273 -34.45 2.49 45.90
C LEU A 273 -33.77 1.12 45.75
N LEU A 274 -34.54 0.08 45.44
CA LEU A 274 -34.00 -1.27 45.24
C LEU A 274 -33.19 -1.36 43.93
N CYS A 275 -33.64 -0.68 42.86
CA CYS A 275 -32.87 -0.55 41.62
C CYS A 275 -31.56 0.22 41.81
N LEU A 276 -31.56 1.29 42.60
CA LEU A 276 -30.34 2.08 42.88
C LEU A 276 -29.31 1.27 43.68
N LEU A 277 -29.74 0.49 44.68
CA LEU A 277 -28.86 -0.39 45.45
C LEU A 277 -28.23 -1.48 44.56
N LEU A 278 -29.01 -2.09 43.67
CA LEU A 278 -28.50 -3.07 42.71
C LEU A 278 -27.48 -2.45 41.75
N PHE A 279 -27.73 -1.22 41.29
CA PHE A 279 -26.79 -0.51 40.43
C PHE A 279 -25.45 -0.24 41.12
N VAL A 280 -25.47 0.19 42.39
CA VAL A 280 -24.25 0.41 43.18
C VAL A 280 -23.46 -0.89 43.37
N VAL A 281 -24.13 -2.02 43.66
CA VAL A 281 -23.48 -3.33 43.79
C VAL A 281 -22.85 -3.80 42.48
N ILE A 282 -23.51 -3.56 41.33
CA ILE A 282 -22.95 -3.90 40.01
C ILE A 282 -21.72 -3.07 39.69
N VAL A 283 -21.73 -1.76 39.99
CA VAL A 283 -20.57 -0.88 39.78
C VAL A 283 -19.41 -1.25 40.71
N TRP A 284 -19.69 -1.64 41.95
CA TRP A 284 -18.67 -2.09 42.90
C TRP A 284 -18.05 -3.43 42.49
N ARG A 285 -18.85 -4.38 41.97
CA ARG A 285 -18.32 -5.65 41.43
C ARG A 285 -17.47 -5.47 40.17
N LYS A 286 -17.76 -4.44 39.35
CA LYS A 286 -16.97 -4.15 38.13
C LYS A 286 -15.67 -3.39 38.39
N LYS A 287 -15.46 -2.81 39.59
CA LYS A 287 -14.22 -2.08 39.94
C LYS A 287 -13.09 -2.95 40.51
N VAL A 288 -13.33 -4.23 40.80
CA VAL A 288 -12.31 -5.17 41.33
C VAL A 288 -11.77 -6.14 40.27
N ALA A 289 -12.32 -6.12 39.05
CA ALA A 289 -11.80 -6.90 37.92
C ALA A 289 -11.63 -5.99 36.69
N PHE A 290 -10.58 -5.16 36.69
CA PHE A 290 -10.17 -4.41 35.51
C PHE A 290 -8.66 -4.55 35.33
N ILE A 291 -8.25 -5.69 34.77
CA ILE A 291 -7.05 -5.78 33.93
C ILE A 291 -7.56 -5.48 32.51
N PRO A 292 -7.01 -4.49 31.79
CA PRO A 292 -7.48 -4.18 30.44
C PRO A 292 -7.21 -5.36 29.49
N PRO A 293 -8.17 -5.72 28.62
CA PRO A 293 -7.97 -6.79 27.65
C PRO A 293 -7.07 -6.32 26.51
N GLU A 294 -6.09 -7.15 26.21
CA GLU A 294 -5.32 -7.16 24.97
C GLU A 294 -6.28 -7.31 23.77
N ASN A 295 -6.08 -6.50 22.74
CA ASN A 295 -6.93 -6.46 21.56
C ASN A 295 -6.78 -7.75 20.74
N ILE A 296 -7.63 -8.74 20.99
CA ILE A 296 -7.75 -9.95 20.18
C ILE A 296 -8.81 -9.71 19.10
N CYS A 297 -8.41 -9.82 17.84
CA CYS A 297 -9.29 -9.82 16.67
C CYS A 297 -10.13 -11.11 16.63
N PRO A 298 -11.45 -11.06 16.39
CA PRO A 298 -12.24 -12.26 16.17
C PRO A 298 -12.09 -12.80 14.73
N GLY A 299 -11.38 -13.92 14.61
CA GLY A 299 -11.90 -15.16 13.99
C GLY A 299 -11.72 -15.40 12.49
N ILE A 300 -10.60 -16.01 12.10
CA ILE A 300 -10.59 -17.24 11.28
C ILE A 300 -9.83 -18.28 12.11
N GLN A 301 -10.38 -19.50 12.20
CA GLN A 301 -9.95 -20.54 13.14
C GLN A 301 -8.48 -21.01 12.95
N PRO A 302 -7.82 -21.46 14.04
CA PRO A 302 -6.44 -21.95 14.00
C PRO A 302 -6.40 -23.40 13.51
N GLY A 303 -6.13 -23.57 12.22
CA GLY A 303 -5.51 -24.80 11.72
C GLY A 303 -4.02 -24.74 12.03
N SER A 304 -3.60 -25.51 13.05
CA SER A 304 -2.21 -25.73 13.42
C SER A 304 -1.35 -26.16 12.23
N LYS A 305 -0.58 -25.22 11.66
CA LYS A 305 0.79 -25.38 11.13
C LYS A 305 1.48 -24.03 11.27
N ARG A 306 2.72 -24.03 11.75
CA ARG A 306 3.58 -22.84 11.86
C ARG A 306 3.54 -22.08 10.52
N PRO A 307 3.36 -20.75 10.50
CA PRO A 307 3.88 -19.98 9.39
C PRO A 307 5.40 -20.02 9.58
N ASP A 308 6.07 -20.82 8.77
CA ASP A 308 7.47 -20.55 8.43
C ASP A 308 7.57 -19.06 8.07
N GLU A 309 8.60 -18.38 8.58
CA GLU A 309 8.97 -17.02 8.20
C GLU A 309 8.86 -16.84 6.69
N VAL A 310 7.83 -16.16 6.21
CA VAL A 310 7.81 -15.68 4.83
C VAL A 310 8.55 -14.35 4.82
N ARG A 311 9.89 -14.41 4.90
CA ARG A 311 10.75 -13.38 4.31
C ARG A 311 10.32 -13.28 2.84
N PHE A 312 9.62 -12.21 2.45
CA PHE A 312 9.49 -11.93 1.02
C PHE A 312 10.85 -11.43 0.56
N PRO A 313 11.57 -12.14 -0.32
CA PRO A 313 12.81 -11.63 -0.87
C PRO A 313 12.50 -10.33 -1.63
N TYR A 314 13.31 -9.29 -1.47
CA TYR A 314 13.31 -8.19 -2.44
C TYR A 314 13.65 -8.83 -3.79
N HIS A 315 12.67 -8.88 -4.71
CA HIS A 315 12.90 -9.49 -6.00
C HIS A 315 13.68 -8.48 -6.83
N LYS A 316 14.96 -8.75 -7.04
CA LYS A 316 15.82 -7.93 -7.90
C LYS A 316 15.55 -8.27 -9.36
N VAL A 317 15.60 -7.25 -10.21
CA VAL A 317 15.44 -7.38 -11.66
C VAL A 317 16.62 -6.73 -12.36
N LEU A 318 17.46 -7.53 -13.00
CA LEU A 318 18.53 -7.03 -13.85
C LEU A 318 17.99 -6.81 -15.26
N LEU A 319 18.06 -5.58 -15.77
CA LEU A 319 17.66 -5.24 -17.13
C LEU A 319 18.83 -5.38 -18.11
N LEU A 320 18.66 -6.25 -19.11
CA LEU A 320 19.56 -6.39 -20.25
C LEU A 320 18.85 -5.90 -21.51
N TYR A 321 19.45 -4.95 -22.23
CA TYR A 321 18.86 -4.32 -23.42
C TYR A 321 19.98 -3.85 -24.36
N SER A 322 19.66 -3.65 -25.63
CA SER A 322 20.57 -3.00 -26.57
C SER A 322 20.35 -1.48 -26.58
N MET A 323 21.43 -0.71 -26.49
CA MET A 323 21.37 0.75 -26.57
C MET A 323 21.22 1.22 -28.03
N ASP A 324 19.98 1.17 -28.54
CA ASP A 324 19.69 1.42 -29.96
C ASP A 324 19.59 2.91 -30.33
N HIS A 325 19.03 3.75 -29.46
CA HIS A 325 18.84 5.18 -29.71
C HIS A 325 18.62 5.95 -28.40
N THR A 326 18.97 7.24 -28.33
CA THR A 326 18.79 8.08 -27.12
C THR A 326 17.34 8.15 -26.64
N LEU A 327 16.36 8.14 -27.55
CA LEU A 327 14.94 8.04 -27.18
C LEU A 327 14.58 6.67 -26.60
N TYR A 328 15.17 5.59 -27.12
CA TYR A 328 15.01 4.25 -26.55
C TYR A 328 15.64 4.15 -25.15
N LYS A 329 16.76 4.84 -24.90
CA LYS A 329 17.34 4.97 -23.54
C LYS A 329 16.31 5.50 -22.55
N ASN A 330 15.57 6.54 -22.93
CA ASN A 330 14.55 7.13 -22.08
C ASN A 330 13.40 6.15 -21.81
N VAL A 331 13.04 5.29 -22.78
CA VAL A 331 12.07 4.21 -22.57
C VAL A 331 12.59 3.22 -21.53
N ILE A 332 13.83 2.75 -21.65
CA ILE A 332 14.45 1.81 -20.71
C ILE A 332 14.56 2.40 -19.30
N CYS A 333 15.02 3.65 -19.17
CA CYS A 333 15.08 4.32 -17.87
C CYS A 333 13.69 4.52 -17.25
N SER A 334 12.68 4.85 -18.07
CA SER A 334 11.30 4.99 -17.60
C SER A 334 10.69 3.66 -17.19
N LEU A 335 11.03 2.57 -17.89
CA LEU A 335 10.65 1.21 -17.52
C LEU A 335 11.26 0.83 -16.17
N ALA A 336 12.56 1.10 -15.98
CA ALA A 336 13.23 0.86 -14.69
C ALA A 336 12.56 1.65 -13.55
N SER A 337 12.25 2.93 -13.77
CA SER A 337 11.51 3.75 -12.80
C SER A 337 10.10 3.24 -12.54
N TYR A 338 9.40 2.70 -13.55
CA TYR A 338 8.09 2.09 -13.39
C TYR A 338 8.17 0.81 -12.55
N LEU A 339 9.11 -0.09 -12.85
CA LEU A 339 9.34 -1.32 -12.09
C LEU A 339 9.75 -1.03 -10.62
N GLN A 340 10.59 -0.02 -10.38
CA GLN A 340 10.98 0.40 -9.03
C GLN A 340 9.84 1.09 -8.29
N GLY A 341 9.28 2.15 -8.88
CA GLY A 341 8.33 3.02 -8.19
C GLY A 341 6.91 2.48 -8.10
N PHE A 342 6.45 1.75 -9.11
CA PHE A 342 5.09 1.16 -9.13
C PHE A 342 5.10 -0.31 -8.72
N CYS A 343 5.94 -1.14 -9.34
CA CYS A 343 5.94 -2.58 -9.07
C CYS A 343 6.70 -2.98 -7.77
N GLY A 344 7.53 -2.08 -7.23
CA GLY A 344 8.29 -2.32 -6.01
C GLY A 344 9.38 -3.38 -6.16
N PHE A 345 10.01 -3.45 -7.33
CA PHE A 345 11.17 -4.30 -7.60
C PHE A 345 12.47 -3.50 -7.49
N GLU A 346 13.54 -4.11 -6.99
CA GLU A 346 14.87 -3.50 -7.05
C GLU A 346 15.44 -3.70 -8.45
N VAL A 347 15.45 -2.65 -9.26
CA VAL A 347 15.97 -2.74 -10.64
C VAL A 347 17.45 -2.39 -10.69
N ILE A 348 18.23 -3.30 -11.27
CA ILE A 348 19.64 -3.09 -11.60
C ILE A 348 19.71 -2.72 -13.09
N LEU A 349 20.26 -1.52 -13.37
CA LEU A 349 20.39 -0.97 -14.71
C LEU A 349 21.78 -0.33 -14.87
N ASP A 350 22.46 -0.62 -15.97
CA ASP A 350 23.79 -0.10 -16.28
C ASP A 350 23.87 1.45 -16.25
N GLN A 351 22.83 2.15 -16.74
CA GLN A 351 22.75 3.61 -16.73
C GLN A 351 22.73 4.21 -15.32
N LEU A 352 22.30 3.44 -14.31
CA LEU A 352 22.30 3.86 -12.91
C LEU A 352 23.65 3.60 -12.23
N GLU A 353 24.51 2.76 -12.82
CA GLU A 353 25.76 2.28 -12.22
C GLU A 353 27.02 2.63 -13.04
N THR A 354 26.93 3.65 -13.89
CA THR A 354 28.01 4.11 -14.78
C THR A 354 29.38 4.24 -14.09
N LYS A 355 29.42 4.76 -12.86
CA LYS A 355 30.66 4.90 -12.06
C LYS A 355 31.25 3.54 -11.66
N ASN A 356 30.41 2.59 -11.26
CA ASN A 356 30.85 1.25 -10.86
C ASN A 356 31.37 0.47 -12.07
N ILE A 357 30.68 0.60 -13.22
CA ILE A 357 31.11 -0.03 -14.47
C ILE A 357 32.46 0.53 -14.90
N ALA A 358 32.66 1.85 -14.83
CA ALA A 358 33.94 2.47 -15.15
C ALA A 358 35.10 2.00 -14.25
N GLN A 359 34.82 1.64 -13.01
CA GLN A 359 35.83 1.14 -12.06
C GLN A 359 36.11 -0.36 -12.23
N MET A 360 35.08 -1.18 -12.43
CA MET A 360 35.18 -2.64 -12.46
C MET A 360 35.50 -3.17 -13.87
N GLY A 361 35.11 -2.44 -14.92
CA GLY A 361 35.07 -2.90 -16.29
C GLY A 361 33.76 -3.64 -16.62
N ASN A 362 33.33 -3.52 -17.89
CA ASN A 362 32.02 -4.02 -18.36
C ASN A 362 31.78 -5.51 -18.03
N MET A 363 32.76 -6.38 -18.33
CA MET A 363 32.61 -7.83 -18.14
C MET A 363 32.53 -8.21 -16.66
N ASN A 364 33.38 -7.62 -15.82
CA ASN A 364 33.41 -7.93 -14.39
C ASN A 364 32.13 -7.46 -13.71
N TRP A 365 31.61 -6.29 -14.10
CA TRP A 365 30.33 -5.81 -13.61
C TRP A 365 29.19 -6.75 -14.02
N LEU A 366 29.13 -7.16 -15.29
CA LEU A 366 28.11 -8.08 -15.78
C LEU A 366 28.16 -9.44 -15.09
N GLN A 367 29.36 -9.98 -14.86
CA GLN A 367 29.54 -11.24 -14.15
C GLN A 367 29.11 -11.11 -12.68
N ALA A 368 29.50 -10.04 -11.99
CA ALA A 368 29.09 -9.78 -10.61
C ALA A 368 27.57 -9.68 -10.48
N ARG A 369 26.91 -8.94 -11.39
CA ARG A 369 25.45 -8.85 -11.41
C ARG A 369 24.81 -10.19 -11.78
N LYS A 370 25.32 -10.93 -12.75
CA LYS A 370 24.80 -12.27 -13.06
C LYS A 370 24.86 -13.20 -11.83
N THR A 371 25.96 -13.20 -11.09
CA THR A 371 26.13 -13.99 -9.87
C THR A 371 25.19 -13.54 -8.75
N GLU A 372 25.05 -12.24 -8.50
CA GLU A 372 24.05 -11.70 -7.56
C GLU A 372 22.63 -12.10 -7.95
N MET A 373 22.38 -12.18 -9.25
CA MET A 373 21.10 -12.61 -9.74
C MET A 373 20.85 -14.08 -9.49
N GLU A 374 21.81 -14.96 -9.19
CA GLU A 374 21.58 -16.41 -8.95
C GLU A 374 20.65 -16.70 -7.76
N ASP A 375 20.58 -15.79 -6.79
CA ASP A 375 19.73 -15.90 -5.59
C ASP A 375 18.24 -16.18 -5.94
N PRO A 376 17.54 -17.00 -5.13
CA PRO A 376 16.15 -17.35 -5.38
C PRO A 376 15.24 -16.11 -5.26
N GLY A 377 14.40 -15.90 -6.28
CA GLY A 377 13.52 -14.73 -6.38
C GLY A 377 14.06 -13.59 -7.26
N ASN A 378 15.34 -13.58 -7.59
CA ASN A 378 15.90 -12.59 -8.53
C ASN A 378 15.71 -13.06 -9.98
N MET A 379 15.34 -12.15 -10.89
CA MET A 379 15.09 -12.47 -12.31
C MET A 379 15.81 -11.53 -13.28
N ILE A 380 16.35 -12.10 -14.35
CA ILE A 380 17.01 -11.32 -15.40
C ILE A 380 15.98 -11.04 -16.50
N MET A 381 15.71 -9.76 -16.77
CA MET A 381 14.77 -9.33 -17.78
C MET A 381 15.52 -8.83 -19.01
N VAL A 382 15.34 -9.53 -20.13
CA VAL A 382 15.95 -9.18 -21.42
C VAL A 382 14.92 -8.43 -22.25
N VAL A 383 15.18 -7.15 -22.53
CA VAL A 383 14.34 -6.28 -23.35
C VAL A 383 14.87 -6.29 -24.79
N CYS A 384 14.16 -7.00 -25.66
CA CYS A 384 14.51 -7.20 -27.06
C CYS A 384 14.04 -6.03 -27.92
N SER A 385 14.88 -5.69 -28.89
CA SER A 385 14.71 -4.60 -29.85
C SER A 385 15.50 -4.91 -31.11
N ARG A 386 15.34 -4.12 -32.17
CA ARG A 386 16.07 -4.31 -33.43
C ARG A 386 17.59 -4.44 -33.23
N GLY A 387 18.19 -3.67 -32.31
CA GLY A 387 19.62 -3.78 -32.04
C GLY A 387 20.04 -5.05 -31.30
N VAL A 388 19.16 -5.66 -30.49
CA VAL A 388 19.41 -6.98 -29.92
C VAL A 388 19.58 -8.03 -31.03
N MET A 389 18.68 -8.04 -32.02
CA MET A 389 18.75 -9.00 -33.13
C MET A 389 19.96 -8.76 -34.04
N VAL A 390 20.29 -7.50 -34.31
CA VAL A 390 21.47 -7.15 -35.11
C VAL A 390 22.76 -7.56 -34.39
N LYS A 391 22.89 -7.28 -33.09
CA LYS A 391 24.04 -7.70 -32.28
C LYS A 391 24.15 -9.23 -32.21
N TRP A 392 23.03 -9.93 -32.07
CA TRP A 392 22.99 -11.39 -32.12
C TRP A 392 23.48 -11.94 -33.46
N ARG A 393 22.94 -11.44 -34.59
CA ARG A 393 23.36 -11.86 -35.93
C ARG A 393 24.85 -11.60 -36.15
N ARG A 394 25.38 -10.45 -35.74
CA ARG A 394 26.82 -10.15 -35.82
C ARG A 394 27.66 -11.14 -35.01
N ALA A 395 27.24 -11.44 -33.78
CA ALA A 395 27.95 -12.38 -32.90
C ALA A 395 27.95 -13.82 -33.45
N MET A 396 26.87 -14.25 -34.11
CA MET A 396 26.71 -15.62 -34.61
C MET A 396 27.17 -15.83 -36.05
N CYS A 397 26.97 -14.86 -36.93
CA CYS A 397 27.17 -15.04 -38.38
C CYS A 397 28.56 -14.59 -38.86
N LYS A 398 29.43 -14.02 -38.00
CA LYS A 398 30.72 -13.40 -38.41
C LYS A 398 30.55 -12.44 -39.61
N GLU A 399 29.37 -11.87 -39.80
CA GLU A 399 29.09 -10.94 -40.88
C GLU A 399 29.59 -9.55 -40.49
N GLY A 400 30.75 -9.19 -41.07
CA GLY A 400 31.19 -7.83 -41.37
C GLY A 400 31.25 -6.85 -40.21
N GLU A 401 32.48 -6.48 -39.82
CA GLU A 401 32.79 -5.25 -39.09
C GLU A 401 32.37 -4.02 -39.91
N ALA A 402 31.08 -3.70 -39.95
CA ALA A 402 30.59 -2.38 -40.29
C ALA A 402 30.27 -1.68 -38.97
N SER A 403 31.14 -0.74 -38.59
CA SER A 403 31.03 0.08 -37.38
C SER A 403 29.64 0.73 -37.31
N SER A 404 28.75 0.17 -36.50
CA SER A 404 27.63 0.96 -35.99
C SER A 404 28.27 2.06 -35.16
N ARG A 405 27.95 3.31 -35.46
CA ARG A 405 28.45 4.47 -34.72
C ARG A 405 27.97 4.38 -33.27
N GLU A 406 28.73 3.72 -32.41
CA GLU A 406 28.63 3.83 -30.95
C GLU A 406 29.14 5.21 -30.52
N ASN A 407 28.49 6.27 -30.97
CA ASN A 407 28.98 7.63 -30.79
C ASN A 407 28.26 8.43 -29.69
N ASP A 408 27.50 7.80 -28.79
CA ASP A 408 26.79 8.56 -27.74
C ASP A 408 26.68 7.89 -26.35
N CYS A 409 27.33 6.75 -26.10
CA CYS A 409 27.31 6.12 -24.77
C CYS A 409 28.71 6.01 -24.15
N LEU A 410 28.87 6.58 -22.95
CA LEU A 410 30.14 6.59 -22.19
C LEU A 410 30.64 5.19 -21.78
N ILE A 411 29.77 4.16 -21.85
CA ILE A 411 30.04 2.80 -21.34
C ILE A 411 30.31 1.77 -22.46
N GLY A 412 29.99 2.10 -23.73
CA GLY A 412 30.10 1.16 -24.86
C GLY A 412 29.07 0.01 -24.83
N ASP A 413 29.31 -1.05 -25.62
CA ASP A 413 28.38 -2.18 -25.72
C ASP A 413 28.33 -3.05 -24.45
N MET A 414 27.24 -2.94 -23.69
CA MET A 414 26.96 -3.83 -22.55
C MET A 414 26.18 -5.09 -22.95
N PHE A 415 25.49 -5.08 -24.09
CA PHE A 415 24.55 -6.16 -24.44
C PHE A 415 25.24 -7.38 -25.03
N THR A 416 26.14 -7.18 -26.01
CA THR A 416 26.86 -8.29 -26.64
C THR A 416 27.65 -9.14 -25.62
N PRO A 417 28.43 -8.57 -24.68
CA PRO A 417 29.08 -9.37 -23.65
C PRO A 417 28.08 -10.04 -22.69
N ALA A 418 26.99 -9.36 -22.33
CA ALA A 418 25.95 -9.95 -21.47
C ALA A 418 25.28 -11.16 -22.14
N LEU A 419 25.01 -11.07 -23.45
CA LEU A 419 24.44 -12.16 -24.23
C LEU A 419 25.37 -13.38 -24.23
N GLY A 420 26.68 -13.16 -24.38
CA GLY A 420 27.69 -14.21 -24.26
C GLY A 420 27.68 -14.90 -22.89
N LEU A 421 27.48 -14.14 -21.80
CA LEU A 421 27.42 -14.68 -20.44
C LEU A 421 26.18 -15.52 -20.19
N ILE A 422 25.03 -15.13 -20.74
CA ILE A 422 23.74 -15.81 -20.47
C ILE A 422 23.43 -16.92 -21.48
N ALA A 423 24.08 -16.94 -22.65
CA ALA A 423 23.78 -17.87 -23.75
C ALA A 423 23.75 -19.35 -23.32
N ASN A 424 24.66 -19.78 -22.44
CA ASN A 424 24.67 -21.17 -21.97
C ASN A 424 23.45 -21.53 -21.12
N ASP A 425 22.90 -20.58 -20.36
CA ASP A 425 21.74 -20.81 -19.50
C ASP A 425 20.49 -21.10 -20.33
N PHE A 426 20.41 -20.54 -21.54
CA PHE A 426 19.33 -20.76 -22.49
C PHE A 426 19.38 -22.11 -23.21
N LYS A 427 20.50 -22.84 -23.14
CA LYS A 427 20.56 -24.23 -23.63
C LYS A 427 19.73 -25.19 -22.78
N ASN A 428 19.47 -24.82 -21.52
CA ASN A 428 18.58 -25.57 -20.63
C ASN A 428 17.22 -24.84 -20.52
N PRO A 429 16.15 -25.38 -21.13
CA PRO A 429 14.84 -24.72 -21.16
C PRO A 429 14.27 -24.42 -19.76
N ILE A 430 14.56 -25.28 -18.78
CA ILE A 430 14.06 -25.14 -17.40
C ILE A 430 14.80 -24.00 -16.69
N ALA A 431 16.13 -23.96 -16.82
CA ALA A 431 16.94 -22.88 -16.25
C ALA A 431 16.58 -21.53 -16.88
N ALA A 432 16.45 -21.50 -18.21
CA ALA A 432 16.00 -20.33 -18.97
C ALA A 432 14.65 -19.82 -18.45
N ARG A 433 13.66 -20.71 -18.33
CA ARG A 433 12.31 -20.36 -17.88
C ARG A 433 12.25 -19.95 -16.41
N ASN A 434 13.13 -20.44 -15.55
CA ASN A 434 13.09 -20.08 -14.13
C ASN A 434 13.78 -18.75 -13.85
N LYS A 435 14.77 -18.38 -14.67
CA LYS A 435 15.64 -17.23 -14.38
C LYS A 435 15.45 -16.02 -15.27
N TYR A 436 15.00 -16.23 -16.49
CA TYR A 436 14.93 -15.19 -17.51
C TYR A 436 13.48 -14.82 -17.84
N ILE A 437 13.28 -13.53 -18.08
CA ILE A 437 12.06 -12.96 -18.64
C ILE A 437 12.43 -12.27 -19.94
N VAL A 438 11.95 -12.78 -21.07
CA VAL A 438 12.22 -12.18 -22.38
C VAL A 438 11.04 -11.30 -22.75
N THR A 439 11.32 -10.04 -23.06
CA THR A 439 10.28 -9.03 -23.30
C THR A 439 10.60 -8.18 -24.52
N TYR A 440 9.58 -7.58 -25.13
CA TYR A 440 9.75 -6.55 -26.16
C TYR A 440 8.54 -5.61 -26.15
N PHE A 441 8.70 -4.37 -26.63
CA PHE A 441 7.60 -3.41 -26.76
C PHE A 441 6.90 -3.58 -28.10
N GLU A 442 5.62 -3.91 -28.10
CA GLU A 442 4.85 -4.17 -29.33
C GLU A 442 4.67 -2.91 -30.20
N GLU A 443 4.79 -1.72 -29.60
CA GLU A 443 4.56 -0.46 -30.28
C GLU A 443 5.64 -0.11 -31.33
N PHE A 444 6.84 -0.68 -31.19
CA PHE A 444 8.01 -0.32 -32.01
C PHE A 444 9.04 -1.46 -32.19
N SER A 445 8.80 -2.63 -31.59
CA SER A 445 9.57 -3.87 -31.78
C SER A 445 8.62 -5.03 -32.08
N SER A 446 9.18 -6.15 -32.52
CA SER A 446 8.43 -7.35 -32.91
C SER A 446 9.04 -8.63 -32.35
N GLU A 447 8.35 -9.76 -32.50
CA GLU A 447 8.89 -11.08 -32.13
C GLU A 447 10.12 -11.47 -32.97
N ASP A 448 10.26 -10.90 -34.17
CA ASP A 448 11.44 -11.10 -35.02
C ASP A 448 12.71 -10.45 -34.46
N ASP A 449 12.54 -9.49 -33.54
CA ASP A 449 13.64 -8.85 -32.82
C ASP A 449 14.12 -9.68 -31.62
N VAL A 450 13.48 -10.83 -31.34
CA VAL A 450 13.88 -11.79 -30.29
C VAL A 450 14.76 -12.89 -30.92
N PRO A 451 16.07 -12.94 -30.61
CA PRO A 451 16.97 -14.00 -31.05
C PRO A 451 16.47 -15.40 -30.70
N GLU A 452 16.73 -16.36 -31.59
CA GLU A 452 16.29 -17.76 -31.44
C GLU A 452 16.73 -18.39 -30.11
N ILE A 453 17.93 -18.07 -29.62
CA ILE A 453 18.41 -18.58 -28.32
C ILE A 453 17.53 -18.14 -27.15
N LEU A 454 16.99 -16.91 -27.21
CA LEU A 454 16.17 -16.34 -26.15
C LEU A 454 14.72 -16.85 -26.20
N ARG A 455 14.26 -17.35 -27.36
CA ARG A 455 12.92 -17.93 -27.55
C ARG A 455 12.71 -19.23 -26.74
N MET A 456 13.77 -19.79 -26.17
CA MET A 456 13.68 -20.91 -25.22
C MET A 456 13.00 -20.52 -23.89
N ALA A 457 12.97 -19.23 -23.56
CA ALA A 457 12.19 -18.71 -22.44
C ALA A 457 10.81 -18.19 -22.89
N LEU A 458 9.90 -17.98 -21.93
CA LEU A 458 8.62 -17.34 -22.24
C LEU A 458 8.83 -15.88 -22.61
N GLN A 459 8.17 -15.47 -23.70
CA GLN A 459 8.22 -14.13 -24.25
C GLN A 459 6.98 -13.35 -23.81
N TYR A 460 7.17 -12.08 -23.46
CA TYR A 460 6.10 -11.19 -23.01
C TYR A 460 6.09 -9.89 -23.79
N LYS A 461 4.91 -9.49 -24.27
CA LYS A 461 4.71 -8.20 -24.91
C LYS A 461 4.54 -7.13 -23.84
N LEU A 462 5.36 -6.09 -23.85
CA LEU A 462 5.17 -4.91 -23.03
C LEU A 462 4.35 -3.87 -23.83
N MET A 463 3.32 -3.23 -23.29
CA MET A 463 2.78 -3.33 -21.92
C MET A 463 1.61 -4.33 -21.76
N THR A 464 1.19 -5.02 -22.82
CA THR A 464 0.05 -5.95 -22.85
C THR A 464 0.12 -7.06 -21.81
N ASN A 465 1.28 -7.73 -21.70
CA ASN A 465 1.53 -8.81 -20.75
C ASN A 465 2.26 -8.36 -19.48
N MET A 466 2.30 -7.05 -19.18
CA MET A 466 3.02 -6.55 -18.01
C MET A 466 2.52 -7.16 -16.69
N ARG A 467 1.23 -7.51 -16.61
CA ARG A 467 0.65 -8.22 -15.47
C ARG A 467 1.28 -9.59 -15.26
N ASP A 468 1.51 -10.33 -16.34
CA ASP A 468 2.10 -11.66 -16.28
C ASP A 468 3.57 -11.59 -15.87
N VAL A 469 4.28 -10.58 -16.39
CA VAL A 469 5.66 -10.26 -15.98
C VAL A 469 5.70 -9.95 -14.47
N TYR A 470 4.78 -9.14 -13.95
CA TYR A 470 4.71 -8.80 -12.54
C TYR A 470 4.53 -10.04 -11.64
N PHE A 471 3.57 -10.92 -11.95
CA PHE A 471 3.33 -12.13 -11.16
C PHE A 471 4.49 -13.12 -11.26
N ARG A 472 5.09 -13.24 -12.45
CA ARG A 472 6.28 -14.06 -12.67
C ARG A 472 7.44 -13.59 -11.79
N ILE A 473 7.74 -12.30 -11.79
CA ILE A 473 8.81 -11.76 -10.93
C ILE A 473 8.48 -12.06 -9.46
N ARG A 474 7.23 -11.91 -9.02
CA ARG A 474 6.81 -12.17 -7.63
C ARG A 474 6.77 -13.66 -7.22
N GLY A 475 7.07 -14.59 -8.13
CA GLY A 475 7.00 -16.02 -7.85
C GLY A 475 5.61 -16.53 -7.46
N LYS A 476 4.53 -15.83 -7.88
CA LYS A 476 3.15 -16.23 -7.61
C LYS A 476 2.51 -16.75 -8.90
N GLU A 477 2.02 -17.98 -8.90
CA GLU A 477 1.09 -18.41 -9.95
C GLU A 477 -0.15 -17.51 -9.89
N GLN A 478 -0.66 -17.12 -11.07
CA GLN A 478 -1.89 -16.35 -11.18
C GLN A 478 -2.92 -16.99 -10.24
N CYS A 479 -3.50 -16.17 -9.38
CA CYS A 479 -4.43 -16.59 -8.34
C CYS A 479 -5.34 -17.73 -8.80
N GLY A 480 -5.53 -18.71 -7.91
CA GLY A 480 -6.06 -20.04 -8.22
C GLY A 480 -7.33 -20.06 -9.07
N PRO A 481 -7.70 -21.24 -9.60
CA PRO A 481 -8.72 -21.36 -10.65
C PRO A 481 -10.01 -20.60 -10.31
N GLY A 482 -10.32 -19.57 -11.12
CA GLY A 482 -11.53 -18.74 -10.99
C GLY A 482 -11.36 -17.38 -10.29
N ILE A 483 -10.18 -17.06 -9.75
CA ILE A 483 -9.90 -15.77 -9.07
C ILE A 483 -8.90 -14.97 -9.90
N VAL A 484 -9.38 -13.94 -10.62
CA VAL A 484 -8.47 -12.98 -11.28
C VAL A 484 -7.96 -12.00 -10.24
N CYS A 485 -6.69 -12.11 -9.85
CA CYS A 485 -6.04 -11.09 -9.02
C CYS A 485 -5.87 -9.81 -9.83
N LYS A 486 -6.80 -8.88 -9.63
CA LYS A 486 -6.71 -7.53 -10.19
C LYS A 486 -5.74 -6.72 -9.35
N VAL A 487 -4.52 -6.56 -9.86
CA VAL A 487 -3.65 -5.45 -9.45
C VAL A 487 -4.03 -4.27 -10.33
N ASN A 488 -4.73 -3.30 -9.76
CA ASN A 488 -5.11 -2.07 -10.47
C ASN A 488 -3.83 -1.27 -10.77
N GLY A 489 -3.67 -0.79 -12.01
CA GLY A 489 -2.54 0.04 -12.45
C GLY A 489 -1.35 -0.69 -13.12
N ILE A 490 -1.50 -1.98 -13.50
CA ILE A 490 -0.45 -2.78 -14.19
C ILE A 490 -0.83 -3.18 -15.62
N SER A 491 -2.10 -3.03 -16.01
CA SER A 491 -2.54 -3.36 -17.36
C SER A 491 -2.16 -2.29 -18.38
N GLU A 492 -2.13 -2.69 -19.65
CA GLU A 492 -1.94 -1.79 -20.80
C GLU A 492 -2.84 -0.54 -20.73
N ASP A 493 -4.08 -0.71 -20.27
CA ASP A 493 -5.07 0.36 -20.21
C ASP A 493 -4.97 1.26 -18.98
N ASP A 494 -4.20 0.90 -17.95
CA ASP A 494 -4.19 1.64 -16.68
C ASP A 494 -2.81 1.92 -16.09
N TYR A 495 -1.72 1.41 -16.68
CA TYR A 495 -0.36 1.68 -16.16
C TYR A 495 -0.02 3.18 -16.16
N HIS A 496 -0.55 3.93 -17.12
CA HIS A 496 -0.37 5.37 -17.25
C HIS A 496 -1.11 6.19 -16.16
N THR A 497 -1.91 5.56 -15.30
CA THR A 497 -2.55 6.24 -14.15
C THR A 497 -1.56 6.56 -13.03
N SER A 498 -0.46 5.82 -12.97
CA SER A 498 0.66 6.10 -12.06
C SER A 498 1.59 7.17 -12.64
N THR A 499 2.28 7.92 -11.77
CA THR A 499 3.23 8.95 -12.21
C THR A 499 4.37 8.36 -13.04
N THR A 500 4.96 7.25 -12.58
CA THR A 500 6.04 6.55 -13.28
C THR A 500 5.56 5.88 -14.56
N GLY A 501 4.36 5.30 -14.57
CA GLY A 501 3.77 4.71 -15.76
C GLY A 501 3.35 5.73 -16.80
N LYS A 502 2.93 6.94 -16.40
CA LYS A 502 2.71 8.06 -17.32
C LYS A 502 4.00 8.46 -18.05
N HIS A 503 5.11 8.57 -17.33
CA HIS A 503 6.41 8.86 -17.95
C HIS A 503 6.84 7.77 -18.94
N LEU A 504 6.62 6.50 -18.60
CA LEU A 504 6.87 5.38 -19.51
C LEU A 504 5.99 5.45 -20.76
N TYR A 505 4.68 5.71 -20.61
CA TYR A 505 3.76 5.89 -21.73
C TYR A 505 4.19 7.02 -22.66
N GLU A 506 4.59 8.17 -22.11
CA GLU A 506 5.09 9.30 -22.89
C GLU A 506 6.39 8.96 -23.63
N ALA A 507 7.33 8.25 -22.99
CA ALA A 507 8.59 7.82 -23.60
C ALA A 507 8.37 6.84 -24.76
N ILE A 508 7.50 5.83 -24.57
CA ILE A 508 7.12 4.84 -25.60
C ILE A 508 6.53 5.56 -26.82
N ASN A 509 5.54 6.44 -26.59
CA ASN A 509 4.88 7.16 -27.68
C ASN A 509 5.85 8.09 -28.42
N LYS A 510 6.74 8.77 -27.70
CA LYS A 510 7.75 9.63 -28.32
C LYS A 510 8.69 8.86 -29.22
N PHE A 511 9.14 7.68 -28.79
CA PHE A 511 10.02 6.84 -29.60
C PHE A 511 9.29 6.23 -30.81
N LYS A 512 8.05 5.76 -30.61
CA LYS A 512 7.17 5.28 -31.70
C LYS A 512 6.97 6.34 -32.79
N MET A 513 6.62 7.57 -32.40
CA MET A 513 6.45 8.69 -33.35
C MET A 513 7.75 8.99 -34.11
N PHE A 514 8.89 8.91 -33.44
CA PHE A 514 10.20 9.12 -34.07
C PHE A 514 10.51 8.04 -35.12
N GLN A 515 10.27 6.76 -34.82
CA GLN A 515 10.48 5.67 -35.79
C GLN A 515 9.56 5.81 -37.01
N ASN A 516 8.28 6.15 -36.80
CA ASN A 516 7.33 6.37 -37.89
C ASN A 516 7.75 7.52 -38.81
N SER A 517 8.39 8.56 -38.23
CA SER A 517 8.90 9.70 -38.99
C SER A 517 10.23 9.42 -39.68
N ASN A 518 10.98 8.41 -39.22
CA ASN A 518 12.32 8.08 -39.70
C ASN A 518 12.44 6.55 -39.89
N PRO A 519 11.94 5.97 -40.99
CA PRO A 519 11.95 4.51 -41.19
C PRO A 519 13.35 3.87 -41.17
N THR A 520 14.39 4.63 -41.54
CA THR A 520 15.80 4.22 -41.52
C THR A 520 16.53 4.67 -40.25
N TRP A 521 15.83 4.95 -39.15
CA TRP A 521 16.44 5.48 -37.91
C TRP A 521 17.55 4.60 -37.31
N PHE A 522 17.52 3.29 -37.62
CA PHE A 522 18.44 2.30 -37.08
C PHE A 522 19.68 2.08 -37.97
N ASP A 523 19.57 2.41 -39.26
CA ASP A 523 20.63 2.23 -40.26
C ASP A 523 21.49 3.50 -40.35
#